data_AF-A0A933HP50-F1
#
_entry.id   AF-A0A933HP50-F1
#
_cell.length_a   1.000
_cell.length_b   1.000
_cell.length_c   1.000
_cell.angle_alpha   90.00
_cell.angle_beta   90.00
_cell.angle_gamma   90.00
#
_symmetry.space_group_name_H-M   'P 1'
#
loop_
_entity.id
_entity.type
_entity.pdbx_description
1 polymer ?
#
loop_
_entity_poly.entity_id
_entity_poly.type
_entity_poly.pdbx_seq_one_letter_code
_entity_poly.pdbx_strand_id
1 'polypeptide(L)'
;MHARFFLLLSGAAGLGLAALLYFLAALAPGVLSFLILIPAAGIVILVLLVFVSLIEIVVMTTALVRLAPHLPNPLLYVFAMGYVAFAGVYAQLYALLVPDVRGIQILAALCLVRWLTLLLVHPAAQTK
;
A
#
# COMPACT_ATOMS: atom_id res chain seq x y z
N MET A 1 7.44 -15.81 -18.48
CA MET A 1 8.23 -15.80 -17.23
C MET A 1 8.78 -14.42 -16.89
N HIS A 2 9.47 -13.74 -17.81
CA HIS A 2 10.07 -12.41 -17.57
C HIS A 2 9.09 -11.33 -17.06
N ALA A 3 7.90 -11.20 -17.65
CA ALA A 3 6.95 -10.15 -17.26
C ALA A 3 6.47 -10.24 -15.80
N ARG A 4 6.32 -11.46 -15.26
CA ARG A 4 5.93 -11.68 -13.86
C ARG A 4 7.07 -11.33 -12.90
N PHE A 5 8.31 -11.64 -13.27
CA PHE A 5 9.48 -11.23 -12.50
C PHE A 5 9.58 -9.71 -12.40
N PHE A 6 9.43 -9.00 -13.54
CA PHE A 6 9.44 -7.53 -13.54
C PHE A 6 8.27 -6.91 -12.76
N LEU A 7 7.09 -7.55 -12.78
CA LEU A 7 5.96 -7.12 -11.96
C LEU A 7 6.28 -7.20 -10.46
N LEU A 8 6.82 -8.33 -10.00
CA LEU A 8 7.21 -8.51 -8.60
C LEU A 8 8.34 -7.59 -8.19
N LEU A 9 9.31 -7.34 -9.08
CA LEU A 9 10.40 -6.40 -8.86
C LEU A 9 9.87 -4.96 -8.75
N SER A 10 8.92 -4.57 -9.59
CA SER A 10 8.25 -3.27 -9.50
C SER A 10 7.46 -3.14 -8.20
N GLY A 11 6.77 -4.20 -7.78
CA GLY A 11 6.13 -4.26 -6.47
C GLY A 11 7.14 -4.12 -5.31
N ALA A 12 8.34 -4.71 -5.44
CA ALA A 12 9.40 -4.58 -4.44
C ALA A 12 9.96 -3.14 -4.38
N ALA A 13 10.04 -2.44 -5.52
CA ALA A 13 10.32 -1.00 -5.51
C ALA A 13 9.22 -0.22 -4.76
N GLY A 14 7.96 -0.66 -4.87
CA GLY A 14 6.85 -0.16 -4.06
C GLY A 14 7.03 -0.38 -2.55
N LEU A 15 7.63 -1.50 -2.12
CA LEU A 15 8.02 -1.72 -0.72
C LEU A 15 9.06 -0.70 -0.27
N GLY A 16 10.04 -0.38 -1.12
CA GLY A 16 11.02 0.68 -0.86
C GLY A 16 10.37 2.05 -0.67
N LEU A 17 9.39 2.40 -1.51
CA LEU A 17 8.60 3.62 -1.36
C LEU A 17 7.74 3.61 -0.10
N ALA A 18 7.11 2.48 0.24
CA ALA A 18 6.36 2.34 1.48
C ALA A 18 7.27 2.49 2.72
N ALA A 19 8.49 1.97 2.67
CA ALA A 19 9.48 2.14 3.73
C ALA A 19 9.91 3.60 3.86
N LEU A 20 10.13 4.31 2.75
CA LEU A 20 10.41 5.75 2.78
C LEU A 20 9.26 6.53 3.43
N LEU A 21 8.02 6.24 3.05
CA LEU A 21 6.82 6.84 3.65
C LEU A 21 6.71 6.49 5.14
N TYR A 22 7.06 5.27 5.55
CA TYR A 22 7.13 4.90 6.96
C TYR A 22 8.15 5.75 7.74
N PHE A 23 9.36 5.96 7.19
CA PHE A 23 10.36 6.81 7.84
C PHE A 23 9.90 8.27 7.94
N LEU A 24 9.27 8.80 6.89
CA LEU A 24 8.66 10.13 6.92
C LEU A 24 7.53 10.22 7.96
N ALA A 25 6.72 9.17 8.09
CA ALA A 25 5.65 9.07 9.07
C ALA A 25 6.21 9.06 10.50
N ALA A 26 7.29 8.33 10.74
CA ALA A 26 7.95 8.24 12.04
C ALA A 26 8.60 9.56 12.49
N LEU A 27 8.91 10.49 11.58
CA LEU A 27 9.50 11.79 11.89
C LEU A 27 8.47 12.86 12.27
N ALA A 28 7.19 12.67 11.91
CA ALA A 28 6.12 13.64 12.12
C ALA A 28 4.88 13.07 12.85
N PRO A 29 5.04 12.27 13.93
CA PRO A 29 3.91 11.71 14.64
C PRO A 29 3.10 12.80 15.36
N GLY A 30 1.79 12.82 15.17
CA GLY A 30 0.85 13.69 15.88
C GLY A 30 0.88 15.17 15.47
N VAL A 31 1.49 15.54 14.34
CA VAL A 31 1.51 16.94 13.87
C VAL A 31 0.10 17.53 13.72
N LEU A 32 -0.88 16.69 13.39
CA LEU A 32 -2.29 17.05 13.25
C LEU A 32 -3.16 16.51 14.39
N SER A 33 -2.56 16.14 15.54
CA SER A 33 -3.32 15.57 16.66
C SER A 33 -4.35 16.52 17.25
N PHE A 34 -4.20 17.83 17.05
CA PHE A 34 -5.19 18.84 17.45
C PHE A 34 -6.55 18.69 16.75
N LEU A 35 -6.61 18.01 15.59
CA LEU A 35 -7.86 17.69 14.91
C LEU A 35 -8.65 16.59 15.62
N ILE A 36 -8.01 15.85 16.53
CA ILE A 36 -8.61 14.76 17.29
C ILE A 36 -8.95 15.28 18.69
N LEU A 37 -10.23 15.58 18.92
CA LEU A 37 -10.71 16.02 20.24
C LEU A 37 -10.81 14.88 21.26
N ILE A 38 -10.77 13.62 20.82
CA ILE A 38 -11.04 12.44 21.67
C ILE A 38 -9.83 11.49 21.65
N PRO A 39 -9.17 11.23 22.80
CA PRO A 39 -8.01 10.33 22.88
C PRO A 39 -8.27 8.91 22.34
N ALA A 40 -9.50 8.40 22.50
CA ALA A 40 -9.90 7.08 22.01
C ALA A 40 -10.05 6.99 20.47
N ALA A 41 -10.09 8.12 19.76
CA ALA A 41 -10.27 8.13 18.31
C ALA A 41 -9.09 7.46 17.58
N GLY A 42 -7.89 7.42 18.18
CA GLY A 42 -6.72 6.82 17.55
C GLY A 42 -6.90 5.33 17.22
N ILE A 43 -7.54 4.55 18.10
CA ILE A 43 -7.84 3.14 17.84
C ILE A 43 -8.91 3.01 16.75
N VAL A 44 -9.94 3.86 16.79
CA VAL A 44 -11.02 3.85 15.79
C VAL A 44 -10.47 4.17 14.40
N ILE A 45 -9.61 5.19 14.28
CA ILE A 45 -8.95 5.55 13.02
C ILE A 45 -8.08 4.39 12.53
N LEU A 46 -7.30 3.76 13.41
CA LEU A 46 -6.49 2.60 13.04
C LEU A 46 -7.36 1.47 12.47
N VAL A 47 -8.41 1.08 13.19
CA VAL A 47 -9.33 0.01 12.75
C VAL A 47 -9.97 0.36 11.42
N LEU A 48 -10.40 1.61 11.25
CA LEU A 48 -11.02 2.07 10.00
C LEU A 48 -10.02 2.04 8.84
N LEU A 49 -8.80 2.54 9.03
CA LEU A 49 -7.76 2.52 7.99
C LEU A 49 -7.33 1.09 7.63
N VAL A 50 -7.21 0.20 8.62
CA VAL A 50 -6.94 -1.23 8.38
C VAL A 50 -8.06 -1.84 7.55
N PHE A 51 -9.33 -1.64 7.96
CA PHE A 51 -10.48 -2.21 7.26
C PHE A 51 -10.59 -1.70 5.81
N VAL A 52 -10.46 -0.39 5.62
CA VAL A 52 -10.42 0.23 4.28
C VAL A 52 -9.27 -0.34 3.46
N SER A 53 -8.07 -0.47 4.03
CA SER A 53 -6.93 -1.03 3.31
C SER A 53 -7.13 -2.51 2.95
N LEU A 54 -7.79 -3.31 3.79
CA LEU A 54 -8.10 -4.71 3.47
C LEU A 54 -9.10 -4.81 2.32
N ILE A 55 -10.15 -3.99 2.33
CA ILE A 55 -11.10 -3.90 1.20
C ILE A 55 -10.36 -3.47 -0.06
N GLU A 56 -9.52 -2.44 0.03
CA GLU A 56 -8.75 -1.95 -1.11
C GLU A 56 -7.81 -3.03 -1.65
N ILE A 57 -7.17 -3.83 -0.79
CA ILE A 57 -6.34 -4.96 -1.21
C ILE A 57 -7.15 -5.91 -2.10
N VAL A 58 -8.35 -6.30 -1.68
CA VAL A 58 -9.21 -7.21 -2.44
C VAL A 58 -9.64 -6.58 -3.77
N VAL A 59 -10.13 -5.33 -3.71
CA VAL A 59 -10.66 -4.61 -4.88
C VAL A 59 -9.55 -4.36 -5.91
N MET A 60 -8.42 -3.81 -5.49
CA MET A 60 -7.30 -3.48 -6.38
C MET A 60 -6.62 -4.73 -6.94
N THR A 61 -6.45 -5.79 -6.14
CA THR A 61 -5.92 -7.06 -6.66
C THR A 61 -6.85 -7.61 -7.74
N THR A 62 -8.17 -7.64 -7.48
CA THR A 62 -9.16 -8.12 -8.45
C THR A 62 -9.16 -7.27 -9.73
N ALA A 63 -9.06 -5.94 -9.58
CA ALA A 63 -8.97 -5.01 -10.71
C ALA A 63 -7.69 -5.25 -11.52
N LEU A 64 -6.53 -5.38 -10.87
CA LEU A 64 -5.26 -5.65 -11.52
C LEU A 64 -5.26 -7.00 -12.25
N VAL A 65 -5.84 -8.05 -11.68
CA VAL A 65 -5.99 -9.35 -12.35
C VAL A 65 -6.80 -9.21 -13.64
N ARG A 66 -7.91 -8.45 -13.62
CA ARG A 66 -8.77 -8.23 -14.79
C ARG A 66 -8.16 -7.30 -15.84
N LEU A 67 -7.39 -6.30 -15.40
CA LEU A 67 -6.77 -5.30 -16.27
C LEU A 67 -5.43 -5.76 -16.85
N ALA A 68 -4.70 -6.66 -16.18
CA ALA A 68 -3.41 -7.17 -16.63
C ALA A 68 -3.35 -7.66 -18.09
N PRO A 69 -4.36 -8.37 -18.64
CA PRO A 69 -4.33 -8.76 -20.05
C PRO A 69 -4.56 -7.59 -21.03
N HIS A 70 -5.18 -6.51 -20.58
CA HIS A 70 -5.58 -5.36 -21.41
C HIS A 70 -4.60 -4.19 -21.33
N LEU A 71 -3.75 -4.14 -20.29
CA LEU A 71 -2.81 -3.05 -20.08
C LEU A 71 -1.43 -3.38 -20.66
N PRO A 72 -0.72 -2.40 -21.22
CA PRO A 72 0.68 -2.58 -21.60
C PRO A 72 1.54 -2.83 -20.35
N ASN A 73 2.51 -3.73 -20.47
CA ASN A 73 3.38 -4.14 -19.36
C ASN A 73 3.98 -2.98 -18.52
N PRO A 74 4.49 -1.88 -19.11
CA PRO A 74 5.04 -0.77 -18.33
C PRO A 74 4.01 -0.11 -17.41
N LEU A 75 2.77 0.08 -17.88
CA LEU A 75 1.71 0.65 -17.04
C LEU A 75 1.35 -0.30 -15.90
N LEU A 76 1.27 -1.60 -16.18
CA LEU A 76 1.00 -2.61 -15.14
C LEU A 76 2.07 -2.58 -14.03
N TYR A 77 3.34 -2.35 -14.39
CA TYR A 77 4.43 -2.22 -13.41
C TYR A 77 4.29 -0.97 -12.54
N VAL A 78 3.93 0.17 -13.14
CA VAL A 78 3.68 1.42 -12.39
C VAL A 78 2.51 1.24 -11.43
N PHE A 79 1.41 0.62 -11.87
CA PHE A 79 0.27 0.34 -10.99
C PHE A 79 0.64 -0.61 -9.86
N ALA A 80 1.42 -1.66 -10.11
CA ALA A 80 1.87 -2.57 -9.06
C ALA A 80 2.76 -1.88 -8.02
N MET A 81 3.68 -1.02 -8.46
CA MET A 81 4.52 -0.22 -7.58
C MET A 81 3.69 0.72 -6.70
N GLY A 82 2.79 1.49 -7.31
CA GLY A 82 1.91 2.43 -6.61
C GLY A 82 0.97 1.71 -5.64
N TYR A 83 0.39 0.58 -6.05
CA TYR A 83 -0.49 -0.24 -5.23
C TYR A 83 0.19 -0.70 -3.94
N VAL A 84 1.44 -1.18 -4.02
CA VAL A 84 2.21 -1.61 -2.84
C VAL A 84 2.62 -0.41 -1.97
N ALA A 85 3.10 0.67 -2.60
CA ALA A 85 3.49 1.90 -1.92
C ALA A 85 2.34 2.55 -1.13
N PHE A 86 1.09 2.34 -1.56
CA PHE A 86 -0.10 2.95 -0.96
C PHE A 86 -0.33 2.57 0.51
N ALA A 87 0.17 1.43 0.98
CA ALA A 87 0.19 1.11 2.41
C ALA A 87 0.96 2.15 3.24
N GLY A 88 2.05 2.70 2.67
CA GLY A 88 2.80 3.80 3.28
C GLY A 88 1.99 5.09 3.40
N VAL A 89 1.06 5.34 2.47
CA VAL A 89 0.16 6.52 2.53
C VAL A 89 -0.78 6.41 3.73
N TYR A 90 -1.34 5.23 4.00
CA TYR A 90 -2.15 5.01 5.19
C TYR A 90 -1.34 5.13 6.48
N ALA A 91 -0.13 4.58 6.51
CA ALA A 91 0.77 4.73 7.64
C ALA A 91 1.11 6.21 7.90
N GLN A 92 1.38 6.99 6.85
CA GLN A 92 1.62 8.42 6.94
C GLN A 92 0.40 9.18 7.44
N LEU A 93 -0.78 8.92 6.88
CA LEU A 93 -2.03 9.55 7.30
C LEU A 93 -2.31 9.27 8.78
N TYR A 94 -2.13 8.03 9.22
CA TYR A 94 -2.28 7.65 10.61
C TYR A 94 -1.27 8.36 11.51
N ALA A 95 0.00 8.39 11.13
CA ALA A 95 1.06 9.02 11.90
C ALA A 95 0.81 10.51 12.13
N LEU A 96 0.35 11.24 11.10
CA LEU A 96 0.04 12.65 11.23
C LEU A 96 -1.04 12.91 12.30
N LEU A 97 -1.98 11.99 12.45
CA LEU A 97 -3.12 12.12 13.34
C LEU A 97 -2.82 11.57 14.75
N VAL A 98 -2.14 10.43 14.83
CA VAL A 98 -1.99 9.65 16.06
C VAL A 98 -0.51 9.34 16.29
N PRO A 99 0.07 9.75 17.45
CA PRO A 99 1.46 9.46 17.77
C PRO A 99 1.65 8.02 18.29
N ASP A 100 1.10 7.02 17.59
CA ASP A 100 1.24 5.61 17.92
C ASP A 100 2.08 4.86 16.88
N VAL A 101 3.33 4.58 17.23
CA VAL A 101 4.29 3.88 16.37
C VAL A 101 3.79 2.48 15.97
N ARG A 102 3.04 1.80 16.85
CA ARG A 102 2.56 0.44 16.56
C ARG A 102 1.52 0.45 15.44
N GLY A 103 0.54 1.35 15.49
CA GLY A 103 -0.43 1.51 14.41
C GLY A 103 0.22 1.88 13.07
N ILE A 104 1.24 2.74 13.08
CA ILE A 104 2.02 3.09 11.87
C ILE A 104 2.70 1.84 11.30
N GLN A 105 3.35 1.02 12.14
CA GLN A 105 4.01 -0.22 11.72
C GLN A 105 3.01 -1.23 11.16
N ILE A 106 1.84 -1.40 11.78
CA ILE A 106 0.80 -2.32 11.33
C ILE A 106 0.31 -1.91 9.93
N LEU A 107 -0.01 -0.63 9.72
CA LEU A 107 -0.46 -0.12 8.43
C LEU A 107 0.64 -0.24 7.37
N ALA A 108 1.88 0.08 7.71
CA ALA A 108 3.01 -0.08 6.80
C ALA A 108 3.23 -1.55 6.42
N ALA A 109 3.09 -2.49 7.37
CA ALA A 109 3.26 -3.92 7.12
C ALA A 109 2.25 -4.49 6.10
N LEU A 110 1.10 -3.82 5.89
CA LEU A 110 0.16 -4.19 4.82
C LEU A 110 0.77 -4.07 3.41
N CYS A 111 1.89 -3.35 3.24
CA CYS A 111 2.64 -3.35 1.98
C CYS A 111 3.12 -4.76 1.60
N LEU A 112 3.47 -5.60 2.58
CA LEU A 112 3.87 -6.99 2.33
C LEU A 112 2.70 -7.81 1.82
N VAL A 113 1.52 -7.63 2.41
CA VAL A 113 0.29 -8.31 1.97
C VAL A 113 -0.01 -7.91 0.52
N ARG A 114 0.03 -6.61 0.21
CA ARG A 114 -0.13 -6.08 -1.15
C ARG A 114 0.89 -6.64 -2.12
N TRP A 115 2.15 -6.74 -1.71
CA TRP A 115 3.19 -7.32 -2.57
C TRP A 115 2.93 -8.79 -2.85
N LEU A 116 2.51 -9.57 -1.84
CA LEU A 116 2.16 -10.98 -2.01
C LEU A 116 0.94 -11.17 -2.93
N THR A 117 -0.06 -10.28 -2.90
CA THR A 117 -1.21 -10.40 -3.79
C THR A 117 -0.86 -10.22 -5.27
N LEU A 118 0.27 -9.56 -5.60
CA LEU A 118 0.77 -9.49 -6.97
C LEU A 118 1.10 -10.88 -7.56
N LEU A 119 1.33 -11.90 -6.72
CA LEU A 119 1.49 -13.28 -7.20
C LEU A 119 0.24 -13.80 -7.92
N LEU A 120 -0.94 -13.23 -7.64
CA LEU A 120 -2.21 -13.59 -8.27
C LEU A 120 -2.39 -12.92 -9.64
N VAL A 121 -1.59 -11.89 -9.95
CA VAL A 121 -1.68 -11.13 -11.20
C VAL A 121 -0.87 -11.83 -12.29
N HIS A 122 -1.54 -12.15 -13.39
CA HIS A 122 -0.94 -12.85 -14.53
C HIS A 122 -0.78 -11.86 -15.70
N PRO A 123 0.40 -11.27 -15.89
CA PRO A 123 0.66 -10.42 -17.05
C PRO A 123 0.57 -11.27 -18.33
N ALA A 124 -0.24 -10.83 -19.29
CA ALA A 124 -0.33 -11.49 -20.57
C ALA A 124 1.02 -11.44 -21.30
N ALA A 125 1.36 -12.50 -22.02
CA ALA A 125 2.47 -12.48 -22.96
C ALA A 125 2.07 -11.59 -24.15
N GLN A 126 2.27 -10.29 -24.02
CA GLN A 126 2.07 -9.37 -25.14
C GLN A 126 3.18 -9.63 -26.17
N THR A 127 2.80 -10.30 -27.27
CA THR A 127 3.58 -10.29 -28.50
C THR A 127 3.70 -8.85 -28.97
N LYS A 128 4.94 -8.40 -29.12
CA LYS A 128 5.31 -7.08 -29.62
C LYS A 128 4.60 -6.73 -30.92
#